data_AF-A0A815FZK2-F1
#
_entry.id   AF-A0A815FZK2-F1
#
_cell.length_a   1.000
_cell.length_b   1.000
_cell.length_c   1.000
_cell.angle_alpha   90.00
_cell.angle_beta   90.00
_cell.angle_gamma   90.00
#
_symmetry.space_group_name_H-M   'P 1'
#
loop_
_entity.id
_entity.type
_entity.pdbx_description
1 polymer ?
#
loop_
_entity_poly.entity_id
_entity_poly.type
_entity_poly.pdbx_seq_one_letter_code
_entity_poly.pdbx_strand_id
1 'polypeptide(L)'
;MSFSRFDEVYNIRDINLILHRQFHFDIQPPFGKLLIAFVVSPFWHLSVNDCNLVTIGQTYSPDLPIFTARLLPAIFGSLLAVLSYYTMRDFAVRRPFAATSGFLIATDPALILSSRVVQFDSLVSLSCVANCLFCYRLLMRSGADTFKNAVFFGITTFLAVSSKYIGVYTVGGSLCLLLKNYISSRSMPKEDQVEVIFF
;
A
#
# COMPACT_ATOMS: atom_id res chain seq x y z
N MET A 1 25.21 -11.14 7.19
CA MET A 1 24.77 -10.25 8.27
C MET A 1 23.95 -9.12 7.67
N SER A 2 22.78 -8.82 8.24
CA SER A 2 21.96 -7.66 7.82
C SER A 2 22.24 -6.48 8.76
N PHE A 3 22.46 -5.29 8.19
CA PHE A 3 22.65 -4.05 8.93
C PHE A 3 21.32 -3.30 9.11
N SER A 4 21.23 -2.54 10.21
CA SER A 4 20.14 -1.63 10.53
C SER A 4 20.08 -0.44 9.59
N ARG A 5 18.91 -0.19 8.99
CA ARG A 5 18.67 0.93 8.06
C ARG A 5 17.87 2.05 8.69
N PHE A 6 17.92 3.22 8.05
CA PHE A 6 17.10 4.39 8.38
C PHE A 6 15.59 4.03 8.32
N ASP A 7 14.79 4.63 9.21
CA ASP A 7 13.37 4.32 9.52
C ASP A 7 13.07 2.89 10.04
N GLU A 8 13.85 1.88 9.62
CA GLU A 8 13.67 0.47 9.98
C GLU A 8 13.75 0.23 11.49
N VAL A 9 14.75 0.83 12.12
CA VAL A 9 15.03 0.70 13.55
C VAL A 9 13.86 1.18 14.40
N TYR A 10 13.27 2.32 14.02
CA TYR A 10 12.14 2.90 14.74
C TYR A 10 10.89 2.03 14.59
N ASN A 11 10.60 1.54 13.37
CA ASN A 11 9.47 0.64 13.16
C ASN A 11 9.62 -0.69 13.91
N ILE A 12 10.83 -1.26 13.96
CA ILE A 12 11.12 -2.48 14.72
C ILE A 12 10.91 -2.26 16.23
N ARG A 13 11.34 -1.11 16.75
CA ARG A 13 11.12 -0.75 18.16
C ARG A 13 9.64 -0.67 18.49
N ASP A 14 8.85 -0.02 17.64
CA ASP A 14 7.41 0.11 17.86
C ASP A 14 6.69 -1.24 17.74
N ILE A 15 7.09 -2.08 16.78
CA ILE A 15 6.59 -3.47 16.67
C ILE A 15 6.90 -4.25 17.96
N ASN A 16 8.09 -4.11 18.54
CA ASN A 16 8.42 -4.76 19.80
C ASN A 16 7.49 -4.33 20.93
N LEU A 17 7.21 -3.02 21.03
CA LEU A 17 6.31 -2.46 22.03
C LEU A 17 4.87 -2.98 21.82
N ILE A 18 4.41 -3.05 20.57
CA ILE A 18 3.10 -3.62 20.20
C ILE A 18 2.99 -5.08 20.65
N LEU A 19 4.00 -5.91 20.35
CA LEU A 19 4.00 -7.34 20.69
C LEU A 19 3.98 -7.56 22.21
N HIS A 20 4.64 -6.68 22.96
CA HIS A 20 4.63 -6.69 24.42
C HIS A 20 3.46 -5.93 25.06
N ARG A 21 2.49 -5.47 24.25
CA ARG A 21 1.29 -4.73 24.70
C ARG A 21 1.65 -3.47 25.50
N GLN A 22 2.76 -2.83 25.16
CA GLN A 22 3.20 -1.58 25.75
C GLN A 22 2.76 -0.40 24.89
N PHE A 23 2.30 0.66 25.56
CA PHE A 23 1.92 1.89 24.89
C PHE A 23 3.14 2.56 24.25
N HIS A 24 3.00 2.98 23.00
CA HIS A 24 3.98 3.77 22.28
C HIS A 24 3.26 4.92 21.57
N PHE A 25 3.94 6.06 21.46
CA PHE A 25 3.41 7.23 20.75
C PHE A 25 4.01 7.29 19.36
N ASP A 26 3.17 7.24 18.34
CA ASP A 26 3.56 7.35 16.93
C ASP A 26 2.69 8.39 16.22
N ILE A 27 3.31 9.08 15.26
CA ILE A 27 2.64 10.03 14.38
C ILE A 27 1.77 9.26 13.38
N GLN A 28 2.19 8.09 12.92
CA GLN A 28 1.47 7.35 11.89
C GLN A 28 0.38 6.45 12.51
N PRO A 29 -0.70 6.17 11.75
CA PRO A 29 -1.71 5.25 12.22
C PRO A 29 -1.15 3.80 12.36
N PRO A 30 -1.72 2.98 13.26
CA PRO A 30 -1.05 1.76 13.72
C PRO A 30 -1.18 0.55 12.79
N PHE A 31 -2.07 0.58 11.78
CA PHE A 31 -2.44 -0.63 11.03
C PHE A 31 -1.25 -1.29 10.33
N GLY A 32 -0.37 -0.49 9.71
CA GLY A 32 0.81 -1.01 9.03
C GLY A 32 1.75 -1.76 9.99
N LYS A 33 1.97 -1.21 11.19
CA LYS A 33 2.80 -1.82 12.24
C LYS A 33 2.13 -3.06 12.83
N LEU A 34 0.82 -3.02 13.04
CA LEU A 34 0.04 -4.17 13.51
C LEU A 34 0.08 -5.34 12.53
N LEU A 35 0.05 -5.08 11.22
CA LEU A 35 0.15 -6.14 10.20
C LEU A 35 1.50 -6.84 10.27
N ILE A 36 2.59 -6.08 10.35
CA ILE A 36 3.93 -6.65 10.49
C ILE A 36 4.06 -7.41 11.82
N ALA A 37 3.58 -6.83 12.92
CA ALA A 37 3.58 -7.47 14.23
C ALA A 37 2.81 -8.80 14.20
N PHE A 38 1.65 -8.86 13.56
CA PHE A 38 0.87 -10.09 13.42
C PHE A 38 1.64 -11.20 12.67
N VAL A 39 2.29 -10.84 11.55
CA VAL A 39 3.06 -11.80 10.73
C VAL A 39 4.32 -12.29 11.45
N VAL A 40 4.95 -11.41 12.22
CA VAL A 40 6.23 -11.69 12.88
C VAL A 40 6.06 -12.33 14.27
N SER A 41 4.91 -12.14 14.92
CA SER A 41 4.55 -12.69 16.24
C SER A 41 5.02 -14.14 16.50
N PRO A 42 4.77 -15.13 15.61
CA PRO A 42 5.19 -16.52 15.87
C PRO A 42 6.71 -16.75 15.87
N PHE A 43 7.49 -15.82 15.32
CA PHE A 43 8.96 -15.89 15.24
C PHE A 43 9.64 -14.88 16.16
N TRP A 44 8.87 -14.13 16.96
CA TRP A 44 9.40 -13.06 17.79
C TRP A 44 9.81 -13.60 19.17
N HIS A 45 11.11 -13.63 19.42
CA HIS A 45 11.69 -14.13 20.66
C HIS A 45 12.43 -13.06 21.47
N LEU A 46 12.37 -11.78 21.06
CA LEU A 46 13.07 -10.70 21.75
C LEU A 46 12.32 -10.26 23.00
N SER A 47 13.07 -9.87 24.03
CA SER A 47 12.53 -9.19 25.19
C SER A 47 12.29 -7.70 24.87
N VAL A 48 11.46 -7.04 25.69
CA VAL A 48 11.19 -5.59 25.60
C VAL A 48 12.48 -4.76 25.52
N ASN A 49 13.48 -5.10 26.33
CA ASN A 49 14.70 -4.32 26.48
C ASN A 49 15.70 -4.51 25.33
N ASP A 50 15.60 -5.60 24.57
CA ASP A 50 16.58 -5.96 23.54
C ASP A 50 16.48 -5.05 22.30
N CYS A 51 15.30 -4.48 22.04
CA CYS A 51 15.08 -3.58 20.89
C CYS A 51 15.40 -2.10 21.18
N ASN A 52 15.54 -1.69 22.44
CA ASN A 52 15.91 -0.31 22.79
C ASN A 52 17.38 0.02 22.44
N LEU A 53 18.18 -1.00 22.11
CA LEU A 53 19.61 -0.89 21.83
C LEU A 53 19.93 -0.79 20.32
N VAL A 54 18.94 -0.94 19.45
CA VAL A 54 19.21 -0.96 18.00
C VAL A 54 19.54 0.47 17.55
N THR A 55 20.80 0.68 17.19
CA THR A 55 21.28 1.93 16.57
C THR A 55 21.45 1.72 15.07
N ILE A 56 21.25 2.78 14.28
CA ILE A 56 21.46 2.76 12.83
C ILE A 56 22.91 2.31 12.53
N GLY A 57 23.08 1.41 11.57
CA GLY A 57 24.40 0.90 11.17
C GLY A 57 24.93 -0.28 11.98
N GLN A 58 24.26 -0.69 13.07
CA GLN A 58 24.63 -1.91 13.79
C GLN A 58 24.06 -3.17 13.15
N THR A 59 24.68 -4.32 13.42
CA THR A 59 24.14 -5.63 13.03
C THR A 59 22.99 -6.02 13.96
N TYR A 60 21.93 -6.58 13.38
CA TYR A 60 20.81 -7.09 14.18
C TYR A 60 21.21 -8.26 15.06
N SER A 61 20.55 -8.38 16.23
CA SER A 61 20.62 -9.57 17.08
C SER A 61 20.23 -10.82 16.27
N PRO A 62 20.89 -11.98 16.47
CA PRO A 62 20.52 -13.22 15.80
C PRO A 62 19.07 -13.65 16.07
N ASP A 63 18.51 -13.25 17.21
CA ASP A 63 17.15 -13.62 17.63
C ASP A 63 16.06 -12.79 16.93
N LEU A 64 16.44 -11.73 16.21
CA LEU A 64 15.49 -10.85 15.53
C LEU A 64 15.10 -11.45 14.16
N PRO A 65 13.82 -11.79 13.93
CA PRO A 65 13.34 -12.34 12.66
C PRO A 65 13.22 -11.25 11.57
N ILE A 66 14.33 -10.59 11.25
CA ILE A 66 14.40 -9.46 10.31
C ILE A 66 13.97 -9.86 8.90
N PHE A 67 14.24 -11.11 8.51
CA PHE A 67 13.81 -11.63 7.22
C PHE A 67 12.28 -11.68 7.12
N THR A 68 11.61 -12.22 8.13
CA THR A 68 10.15 -12.30 8.20
C THR A 68 9.52 -10.91 8.25
N ALA A 69 10.13 -9.98 8.99
CA ALA A 69 9.66 -8.60 9.06
C ALA A 69 9.76 -7.86 7.71
N ARG A 70 10.80 -8.14 6.91
CA ARG A 70 11.00 -7.57 5.56
C ARG A 70 10.20 -8.28 4.47
N LEU A 71 9.78 -9.53 4.69
CA LEU A 71 9.03 -10.32 3.73
C LEU A 71 7.72 -9.62 3.34
N LEU A 72 7.02 -9.06 4.31
CA LEU A 72 5.71 -8.45 4.09
C LEU A 72 5.80 -7.17 3.21
N PRO A 73 6.68 -6.20 3.50
CA PRO A 73 6.96 -5.08 2.59
C PRO A 73 7.38 -5.51 1.18
N ALA A 74 8.17 -6.59 1.06
CA ALA A 74 8.63 -7.12 -0.22
C ALA A 74 7.48 -7.73 -1.03
N ILE A 75 6.56 -8.46 -0.38
CA ILE A 75 5.35 -8.99 -1.01
C ILE A 75 4.50 -7.84 -1.57
N PHE A 76 4.22 -6.81 -0.76
CA PHE A 76 3.44 -5.66 -1.23
C PHE A 76 4.12 -4.91 -2.37
N GLY A 77 5.45 -4.74 -2.32
CA GLY A 77 6.22 -4.13 -3.40
C GLY A 77 6.16 -4.94 -4.71
N SER A 78 6.26 -6.27 -4.62
CA SER A 78 6.14 -7.14 -5.79
C SER A 78 4.73 -7.15 -6.38
N LEU A 79 3.71 -7.16 -5.52
CA LEU A 79 2.31 -7.15 -5.93
C LEU A 79 1.90 -5.81 -6.55
N LEU A 80 2.55 -4.71 -6.16
CA LEU A 80 2.35 -3.39 -6.77
C LEU A 80 2.69 -3.40 -8.28
N ALA A 81 3.80 -4.04 -8.66
CA ALA A 81 4.20 -4.16 -10.07
C ALA A 81 3.24 -5.04 -10.88
N VAL A 82 2.71 -6.11 -10.26
CA VAL A 82 1.70 -6.96 -10.90
C VAL A 82 0.39 -6.21 -11.06
N LEU A 83 -0.03 -5.49 -10.02
CA LEU A 83 -1.28 -4.75 -10.00
C LEU A 83 -1.27 -3.61 -11.02
N SER A 84 -0.15 -2.90 -11.20
CA SER A 84 -0.06 -1.83 -12.19
C SER A 84 -0.22 -2.33 -13.63
N TYR A 85 0.31 -3.51 -13.95
CA TYR A 85 0.04 -4.18 -15.22
C TYR A 85 -1.46 -4.43 -15.40
N TYR A 86 -2.13 -5.02 -14.41
CA TYR A 86 -3.57 -5.29 -14.48
C TYR A 86 -4.40 -4.00 -14.58
N THR A 87 -4.00 -2.93 -13.89
CA THR A 87 -4.65 -1.61 -14.00
C THR A 87 -4.60 -1.09 -15.43
N MET A 88 -3.42 -1.13 -16.07
CA MET A 88 -3.29 -0.73 -17.48
C MET A 88 -4.11 -1.61 -18.42
N ARG A 89 -4.20 -2.93 -18.14
CA ARG A 89 -5.03 -3.84 -18.92
C ARG A 89 -6.52 -3.52 -18.80
N ASP A 90 -6.98 -3.07 -17.64
CA ASP A 90 -8.36 -2.63 -17.44
C ASP A 90 -8.66 -1.29 -18.13
N PHE A 91 -7.66 -0.42 -18.28
CA PHE A 91 -7.77 0.82 -19.08
C PHE A 91 -7.72 0.56 -20.60
N ALA A 92 -7.92 -0.67 -21.04
CA ALA A 92 -7.87 -1.10 -22.44
C ALA A 92 -6.54 -0.82 -23.16
N VAL A 93 -5.44 -0.63 -22.42
CA VAL A 93 -4.11 -0.41 -23.00
C VAL A 93 -3.57 -1.71 -23.63
N ARG A 94 -2.89 -1.59 -24.77
CA ARG A 94 -2.25 -2.71 -25.47
C ARG A 94 -1.24 -3.41 -24.57
N ARG A 95 -1.18 -4.74 -24.65
CA ARG A 95 -0.31 -5.61 -23.81
C ARG A 95 1.14 -5.14 -23.65
N PRO A 96 1.88 -4.74 -24.71
CA PRO A 96 3.28 -4.30 -24.53
C PRO A 96 3.38 -3.04 -23.67
N PHE A 97 2.46 -2.08 -23.83
CA PHE A 97 2.46 -0.84 -23.05
C PHE A 97 2.03 -1.07 -21.59
N ALA A 98 1.10 -2.01 -21.37
CA ALA A 98 0.77 -2.46 -20.03
C ALA A 98 1.97 -3.16 -19.35
N ALA A 99 2.70 -3.99 -20.08
CA ALA A 99 3.89 -4.68 -19.57
C ALA A 99 5.01 -3.69 -19.21
N THR A 100 5.22 -2.64 -20.00
CA THR A 100 6.17 -1.57 -19.66
C THR A 100 5.81 -0.84 -18.37
N SER A 101 4.51 -0.65 -18.05
CA SER A 101 4.10 -0.04 -16.78
C SER A 101 4.51 -0.89 -15.57
N GLY A 102 4.24 -2.20 -15.62
CA GLY A 102 4.68 -3.13 -14.59
C GLY A 102 6.20 -3.21 -14.47
N PHE A 103 6.90 -3.21 -15.61
CA PHE A 103 8.37 -3.21 -15.66
C PHE A 103 8.98 -1.95 -15.03
N LEU A 104 8.48 -0.75 -15.39
CA LEU A 104 8.97 0.51 -14.84
C LEU A 104 8.84 0.54 -13.31
N ILE A 105 7.70 0.13 -12.78
CA ILE A 105 7.46 0.04 -11.33
C ILE A 105 8.38 -1.00 -10.68
N ALA A 106 8.61 -2.15 -11.31
CA ALA A 106 9.50 -3.17 -10.80
C ALA A 106 10.98 -2.75 -10.79
N THR A 107 11.39 -1.87 -11.71
CA THR A 107 12.77 -1.37 -11.83
C THR A 107 13.02 -0.05 -11.12
N ASP A 108 11.99 0.59 -10.56
CA ASP A 108 12.13 1.87 -9.87
C ASP A 108 12.99 1.71 -8.61
N PRO A 109 14.17 2.37 -8.51
CA PRO A 109 15.06 2.21 -7.38
C PRO A 109 14.43 2.64 -6.04
N ALA A 110 13.54 3.63 -6.04
CA ALA A 110 12.90 4.12 -4.83
C ALA A 110 11.86 3.11 -4.31
N LEU A 111 11.08 2.48 -5.19
CA LEU A 111 10.13 1.43 -4.81
C LEU A 111 10.83 0.13 -4.39
N ILE A 112 11.95 -0.21 -5.03
CA ILE A 112 12.79 -1.34 -4.61
C ILE A 112 13.38 -1.09 -3.22
N LEU A 113 13.85 0.13 -2.95
CA LEU A 113 14.42 0.47 -1.65
C LEU A 113 13.36 0.41 -0.55
N SER A 114 12.20 1.05 -0.76
CA SER A 114 11.13 1.12 0.24
C SER A 114 10.49 -0.24 0.55
N SER A 115 10.50 -1.19 -0.39
CA SER A 115 10.00 -2.56 -0.18
C SER A 115 11.00 -3.52 0.48
N ARG A 116 12.27 -3.13 0.65
CA ARG A 116 13.33 -3.95 1.29
C ARG A 116 13.58 -3.65 2.76
N VAL A 117 12.90 -2.63 3.28
CA VAL A 117 13.01 -2.16 4.66
C VAL A 117 11.73 -2.53 5.40
N VAL A 118 11.79 -2.75 6.72
CA VAL A 118 10.59 -2.90 7.58
C VAL A 118 9.83 -1.56 7.64
N GLN A 119 9.11 -1.26 6.56
CA GLN A 119 8.37 -0.03 6.35
C GLN A 119 7.13 -0.35 5.51
N PHE A 120 6.04 0.36 5.77
CA PHE A 120 4.72 0.08 5.20
C PHE A 120 4.35 1.07 4.07
N ASP A 121 5.34 1.70 3.45
CA ASP A 121 5.12 2.52 2.25
C ASP A 121 4.64 1.68 1.07
N SER A 122 5.19 0.47 0.90
CA SER A 122 4.76 -0.44 -0.16
C SER A 122 3.29 -0.84 -0.02
N LEU A 123 2.76 -0.97 1.20
CA LEU A 123 1.34 -1.22 1.47
C LEU A 123 0.47 -0.02 1.04
N VAL A 124 0.90 1.21 1.35
CA VAL A 124 0.14 2.42 0.99
C VAL A 124 0.15 2.61 -0.52
N SER A 125 1.30 2.45 -1.18
CA SER A 125 1.41 2.54 -2.65
C SER A 125 0.55 1.48 -3.34
N LEU A 126 0.56 0.24 -2.86
CA LEU A 126 -0.30 -0.83 -3.36
C LEU A 126 -1.78 -0.49 -3.18
N SER A 127 -2.16 -0.04 -1.98
CA SER A 127 -3.54 0.33 -1.67
C SER A 127 -4.01 1.51 -2.53
N CYS A 128 -3.14 2.48 -2.82
CA CYS A 128 -3.42 3.61 -3.70
C CYS A 128 -3.72 3.15 -5.13
N VAL A 129 -2.84 2.31 -5.72
CA VAL A 129 -3.04 1.81 -7.10
C VAL A 129 -4.30 0.93 -7.18
N ALA A 130 -4.54 0.10 -6.17
CA ALA A 130 -5.75 -0.71 -6.07
C ALA A 130 -7.00 0.17 -5.98
N ASN A 131 -6.94 1.24 -5.18
CA ASN A 131 -8.04 2.18 -5.04
C ASN A 131 -8.39 2.86 -6.36
N CYS A 132 -7.38 3.32 -7.10
CA CYS A 132 -7.57 3.89 -8.44
C CYS A 132 -8.22 2.88 -9.39
N LEU A 133 -7.79 1.62 -9.36
CA LEU A 133 -8.37 0.56 -10.19
C LEU A 133 -9.85 0.32 -9.89
N PHE A 134 -10.22 0.15 -8.61
CA PHE A 134 -11.61 -0.10 -8.23
C PHE A 134 -12.49 1.14 -8.40
N CYS A 135 -11.95 2.34 -8.18
CA CYS A 135 -12.64 3.59 -8.51
C CYS A 135 -12.96 3.66 -10.01
N TYR A 136 -12.00 3.36 -10.88
CA TYR A 136 -12.23 3.28 -12.31
C TYR A 136 -13.29 2.24 -12.68
N ARG A 137 -13.23 1.04 -12.11
CA ARG A 137 -14.23 -0.01 -12.36
C ARG A 137 -15.63 0.41 -11.92
N LEU A 138 -15.76 1.13 -10.81
CA LEU A 138 -17.05 1.69 -10.37
C LEU A 138 -17.61 2.72 -11.35
N LEU A 139 -16.74 3.53 -11.96
CA LEU A 139 -17.15 4.55 -12.93
C LEU A 139 -17.53 3.95 -14.29
N MET A 140 -16.75 2.99 -14.78
CA MET A 140 -16.86 2.50 -16.16
C MET A 140 -17.64 1.19 -16.32
N ARG A 141 -17.75 0.37 -15.28
CA ARG A 141 -18.44 -0.92 -15.34
C ARG A 141 -19.69 -0.89 -14.46
N SER A 142 -20.81 -0.52 -15.07
CA SER A 142 -22.14 -0.62 -14.44
C SER A 142 -22.72 -2.01 -14.67
N GLY A 143 -23.07 -2.74 -13.60
CA GLY A 143 -23.65 -4.08 -13.71
C GLY A 143 -23.65 -4.87 -12.39
N ALA A 144 -23.75 -6.19 -12.47
CA ALA A 144 -23.80 -7.08 -11.30
C ALA A 144 -22.54 -6.99 -10.40
N ASP A 145 -21.39 -6.64 -10.99
CA ASP A 145 -20.12 -6.52 -10.27
C ASP A 145 -19.93 -5.19 -9.52
N THR A 146 -20.84 -4.22 -9.67
CA THR A 146 -20.71 -2.90 -9.05
C THR A 146 -20.61 -3.00 -7.52
N PHE A 147 -21.41 -3.86 -6.89
CA PHE A 147 -21.35 -4.06 -5.44
C PHE A 147 -19.99 -4.61 -4.99
N LYS A 148 -19.47 -5.61 -5.71
CA LYS A 148 -18.15 -6.19 -5.46
C LYS A 148 -17.05 -5.14 -5.59
N ASN A 149 -17.07 -4.33 -6.65
CA ASN A 149 -16.10 -3.26 -6.85
C ASN A 149 -16.21 -2.17 -5.77
N ALA A 150 -17.41 -1.88 -5.26
CA ALA A 150 -17.62 -0.92 -4.17
C ALA A 150 -17.01 -1.40 -2.85
N VAL A 151 -17.20 -2.69 -2.54
CA VAL A 151 -16.59 -3.32 -1.37
C VAL A 151 -15.06 -3.27 -1.47
N PHE A 152 -14.49 -3.65 -2.61
CA PHE A 152 -13.03 -3.58 -2.80
C PHE A 152 -12.49 -2.15 -2.73
N PHE A 153 -13.18 -1.18 -3.32
CA PHE A 153 -12.84 0.24 -3.22
C PHE A 153 -12.81 0.73 -1.76
N GLY A 154 -13.81 0.36 -0.96
CA GLY A 154 -13.85 0.69 0.47
C GLY A 154 -12.69 0.06 1.25
N ILE A 155 -12.39 -1.21 0.99
CA ILE A 155 -11.28 -1.93 1.63
C ILE A 155 -9.93 -1.27 1.29
N THR A 156 -9.68 -0.93 0.02
CA THR A 156 -8.43 -0.30 -0.41
C THR A 156 -8.29 1.11 0.15
N THR A 157 -9.39 1.85 0.25
CA THR A 157 -9.41 3.17 0.90
C THR A 157 -9.07 3.05 2.40
N PHE A 158 -9.70 2.11 3.11
CA PHE A 158 -9.42 1.86 4.52
C PHE A 158 -7.97 1.48 4.75
N LEU A 159 -7.42 0.56 3.95
CA LEU A 159 -6.02 0.13 4.02
C LEU A 159 -5.05 1.30 3.80
N ALA A 160 -5.33 2.20 2.86
CA ALA A 160 -4.49 3.37 2.61
C ALA A 160 -4.46 4.33 3.81
N VAL A 161 -5.63 4.76 4.30
CA VAL A 161 -5.76 5.75 5.38
C VAL A 161 -5.27 5.20 6.72
N SER A 162 -5.61 3.95 7.04
CA SER A 162 -5.23 3.31 8.30
C SER A 162 -3.75 2.94 8.38
N SER A 163 -3.03 2.91 7.26
CA SER A 163 -1.59 2.63 7.25
C SER A 163 -0.76 3.90 7.41
N LYS A 164 -1.08 4.97 6.66
CA LYS A 164 -0.42 6.28 6.75
C LYS A 164 -1.41 7.39 6.42
N TYR A 165 -1.27 8.54 7.07
CA TYR A 165 -2.10 9.71 6.75
C TYR A 165 -1.94 10.22 5.31
N ILE A 166 -0.82 9.93 4.65
CA ILE A 166 -0.67 10.22 3.21
C ILE A 166 -1.72 9.48 2.36
N GLY A 167 -2.29 8.38 2.86
CA GLY A 167 -3.43 7.70 2.25
C GLY A 167 -4.69 8.55 2.18
N VAL A 168 -4.81 9.65 2.91
CA VAL A 168 -5.95 10.58 2.77
C VAL A 168 -5.99 11.18 1.35
N TYR A 169 -4.85 11.35 0.69
CA TYR A 169 -4.83 11.81 -0.71
C TYR A 169 -5.52 10.83 -1.67
N THR A 170 -5.54 9.52 -1.37
CA THR A 170 -6.25 8.54 -2.21
C THR A 170 -7.75 8.73 -2.11
N VAL A 171 -8.26 9.06 -0.91
CA VAL A 171 -9.67 9.44 -0.70
C VAL A 171 -9.99 10.68 -1.53
N GLY A 172 -9.19 11.74 -1.39
CA GLY A 172 -9.36 12.99 -2.12
C GLY A 172 -9.40 12.78 -3.64
N GLY A 173 -8.42 12.05 -4.19
CA GLY A 173 -8.38 11.76 -5.63
C GLY A 173 -9.60 10.98 -6.12
N SER A 174 -10.02 9.95 -5.38
CA SER A 174 -11.22 9.17 -5.74
C SER A 174 -12.50 9.98 -5.65
N LEU A 175 -12.63 10.86 -4.66
CA LEU A 175 -13.76 11.77 -4.52
C LEU A 175 -13.82 12.76 -5.69
N CYS A 176 -12.69 13.34 -6.09
CA CYS A 176 -12.62 14.22 -7.25
C CYS A 176 -13.10 13.54 -8.53
N LEU A 177 -12.71 12.28 -8.78
CA LEU A 177 -13.15 11.52 -9.95
C LEU A 177 -14.65 11.22 -9.92
N LEU A 178 -15.18 10.83 -8.77
CA LEU A 178 -16.62 10.59 -8.59
C LEU A 178 -17.43 11.88 -8.77
N LEU A 179 -16.95 13.01 -8.24
CA LEU A 179 -17.59 14.31 -8.41
C LEU A 179 -17.56 14.78 -9.87
N LYS A 180 -16.43 14.62 -10.58
CA LYS A 180 -16.33 14.91 -12.02
C LYS A 180 -17.37 14.09 -12.79
N ASN A 181 -17.47 12.79 -12.52
CA ASN A 181 -18.45 11.91 -13.17
C ASN A 181 -19.90 12.31 -12.85
N TYR A 182 -20.19 12.67 -11.58
CA TYR A 182 -21.51 13.12 -11.17
C TYR A 182 -21.92 14.42 -11.88
N ILE A 183 -21.00 15.38 -12.00
CA ILE A 183 -21.24 16.65 -12.71
C ILE A 183 -21.44 16.38 -14.21
N SER A 184 -20.58 15.58 -14.84
CA SER A 184 -20.70 15.18 -16.25
C SER A 184 -22.04 14.49 -16.55
N SER A 185 -22.48 13.60 -15.65
CA SER A 185 -23.78 12.93 -15.75
C SER A 185 -24.98 13.88 -15.75
N ARG A 186 -24.83 15.09 -15.19
CA ARG A 186 -25.90 16.10 -15.13
C ARG A 186 -25.90 17.01 -16.36
N SER A 187 -24.75 17.18 -17.01
CA SER A 187 -24.55 18.15 -18.10
C SER A 187 -24.75 17.59 -19.51
N MET A 188 -24.69 16.27 -19.71
CA MET A 188 -24.72 15.66 -21.05
C MET A 188 -25.88 14.67 -21.27
N PRO A 189 -26.51 14.65 -22.47
CA PRO A 189 -27.38 13.55 -22.88
C PRO A 189 -26.58 12.22 -22.90
N LYS A 190 -27.27 11.10 -22.69
CA LYS A 190 -26.65 9.79 -22.33
C LYS A 190 -25.62 9.22 -23.32
N GLU A 191 -25.54 9.74 -24.55
CA GLU A 191 -24.67 9.20 -25.61
C GLU A 191 -23.19 9.64 -25.49
N ASP A 192 -22.87 10.76 -24.86
CA ASP A 192 -21.50 11.34 -24.84
C ASP A 192 -20.68 11.05 -23.57
N GLN A 193 -21.24 10.29 -22.61
CA GLN A 193 -20.67 10.15 -21.25
C GLN A 193 -19.32 9.38 -21.20
N VAL A 194 -18.97 8.61 -22.24
CA VAL A 194 -17.82 7.70 -22.21
C VAL A 194 -16.50 8.39 -22.57
N GLU A 195 -16.52 9.46 -23.37
CA GLU A 195 -15.28 10.07 -23.90
C GLU A 195 -14.62 11.08 -22.96
N VAL A 196 -15.36 11.71 -22.05
CA VAL A 196 -14.92 12.93 -21.34
C VAL A 196 -14.18 12.65 -20.01
N ILE A 197 -14.18 11.40 -19.53
CA ILE A 197 -13.58 11.11 -18.21
C ILE A 197 -12.05 11.24 -18.24
N PHE A 198 -11.41 11.02 -19.39
CA PHE A 198 -9.95 11.02 -19.56
C PHE A 198 -9.35 12.23 -20.32
N PHE A 199 -10.19 13.16 -20.78
CA PHE A 199 -9.76 14.47 -21.28
C PHE A 199 -10.16 15.60 -20.32
#